data_AF-A0A1G3M471-F1
#
_entry.id   AF-A0A1G3M471-F1
#
_cell.length_a   1.000
_cell.length_b   1.000
_cell.length_c   1.000
_cell.angle_alpha   90.00
_cell.angle_beta   90.00
_cell.angle_gamma   90.00
#
_symmetry.space_group_name_H-M   'P 1'
#
loop_
_entity.id
_entity.type
_entity.pdbx_description
1 polymer ?
#
loop_
_entity_poly.entity_id
_entity_poly.type
_entity_poly.pdbx_seq_one_letter_code
_entity_poly.pdbx_strand_id
1 'polypeptide(L)'
;MVDKTPITVGPDKKLLLEEIFSGLAAGKEEAIRGAVRLGIVEGETVDAIVRRLIGTRANRYTDGVLEKNRRGTAAIVRTIINHVSNGAAQATYAENGDLVKGWTFLSTLDFRTTLGCRGFSGQTFPVGQGPIPPLHVNCRSFAAPKVATWKELGVDLEEMPPSVRASKNGPVNADISMDDWMRTQTPAEVKEMLGASRAKLFLEGHLDVKSFTDGKGVAYDLVELKNRHNALFKQIFGS
;
A
#
# COMPACT_ATOMS: atom_id res chain seq x y z
N MET A 1 -11.07 -11.60 -22.26
CA MET A 1 -10.35 -12.56 -21.40
C MET A 1 -10.35 -11.96 -20.00
N VAL A 2 -11.13 -12.50 -19.08
CA VAL A 2 -11.18 -11.98 -17.70
C VAL A 2 -9.99 -12.52 -16.94
N ASP A 3 -9.26 -11.64 -16.26
CA ASP A 3 -8.13 -12.03 -15.40
C ASP A 3 -8.62 -13.01 -14.33
N LYS A 4 -8.01 -14.20 -14.30
CA LYS A 4 -8.35 -15.30 -13.37
C LYS A 4 -7.48 -15.28 -12.12
N THR A 5 -6.62 -14.29 -11.97
CA THR A 5 -5.75 -14.16 -10.80
C THR A 5 -6.54 -13.53 -9.65
N PRO A 6 -6.57 -14.14 -8.45
CA PRO A 6 -7.26 -13.57 -7.31
C PRO A 6 -6.60 -12.26 -6.83
N ILE A 7 -7.41 -11.23 -6.61
CA ILE A 7 -7.00 -9.91 -6.12
C ILE A 7 -7.11 -9.87 -4.60
N THR A 8 -6.06 -9.42 -3.92
CA THR A 8 -6.08 -9.21 -2.47
C THR A 8 -6.95 -8.00 -2.10
N VAL A 9 -8.09 -8.27 -1.45
CA VAL A 9 -9.09 -7.26 -1.03
C VAL A 9 -9.25 -7.17 0.49
N GLY A 10 -8.43 -7.89 1.24
CA GLY A 10 -8.37 -7.86 2.70
C GLY A 10 -7.23 -8.76 3.22
N PRO A 11 -6.97 -8.77 4.54
CA PRO A 11 -5.88 -9.54 5.14
C PRO A 11 -5.85 -11.01 4.72
N ASP A 12 -7.02 -11.66 4.70
CA ASP A 12 -7.18 -13.07 4.30
C ASP A 12 -8.22 -13.26 3.19
N LYS A 13 -8.60 -12.16 2.52
CA LYS A 13 -9.65 -12.18 1.50
C LYS A 13 -9.07 -11.89 0.13
N LYS A 14 -9.17 -12.88 -0.76
CA LYS A 14 -8.90 -12.75 -2.18
C LYS A 14 -10.16 -13.02 -2.97
N LEU A 15 -10.40 -12.22 -3.99
CA LEU A 15 -11.56 -12.36 -4.86
C LEU A 15 -11.11 -12.26 -6.32
N LEU A 16 -11.79 -12.99 -7.20
CA LEU A 16 -11.71 -12.79 -8.64
C LEU A 16 -12.34 -11.45 -9.02
N LEU A 17 -11.93 -10.93 -10.17
CA LEU A 17 -12.45 -9.67 -10.68
C LEU A 17 -13.98 -9.68 -10.86
N GLU A 18 -14.54 -10.81 -11.32
CA GLU A 18 -15.98 -11.01 -11.50
C GLU A 18 -16.75 -10.97 -10.16
N GLU A 19 -16.18 -11.57 -9.11
CA GLU A 19 -16.76 -11.56 -7.76
C GLU A 19 -16.78 -10.14 -7.18
N ILE A 20 -15.73 -9.36 -7.43
CA ILE A 20 -15.64 -7.96 -7.02
C ILE A 20 -16.71 -7.12 -7.71
N PHE A 21 -16.86 -7.26 -9.04
CA PHE A 21 -17.87 -6.50 -9.78
C PHE A 21 -19.30 -6.86 -9.37
N SER A 22 -19.57 -8.15 -9.16
CA SER A 22 -20.88 -8.62 -8.68
C SER A 22 -21.19 -8.06 -7.28
N GLY A 23 -20.20 -8.06 -6.38
CA GLY A 23 -20.35 -7.52 -5.04
C GLY A 23 -20.55 -6.00 -4.98
N LEU A 24 -19.96 -5.23 -5.90
CA LEU A 24 -20.10 -3.76 -5.95
C LEU A 24 -21.55 -3.33 -6.23
N ALA A 25 -22.23 -3.98 -7.17
CA ALA A 25 -23.61 -3.67 -7.51
C ALA A 25 -24.56 -4.01 -6.36
N ALA A 26 -24.46 -5.24 -5.83
CA ALA A 26 -25.27 -5.70 -4.72
C ALA A 26 -25.07 -4.87 -3.44
N GLY A 27 -23.82 -4.51 -3.11
CA GLY A 27 -23.50 -3.73 -1.92
C GLY A 27 -24.09 -2.32 -1.95
N LYS A 28 -24.10 -1.66 -3.11
CA LYS A 28 -24.71 -0.32 -3.25
C LYS A 28 -26.22 -0.36 -3.04
N GLU A 29 -26.89 -1.36 -3.63
CA GLU A 29 -28.33 -1.55 -3.48
C GLU A 29 -28.71 -1.85 -2.02
N GLU A 30 -28.01 -2.79 -1.38
CA GLU A 30 -28.27 -3.16 0.01
C GLU A 30 -28.03 -1.98 0.96
N ALA A 31 -27.00 -1.16 0.72
CA ALA A 31 -26.75 0.02 1.53
C ALA A 31 -27.89 1.05 1.45
N ILE A 32 -28.49 1.25 0.27
CA ILE A 32 -29.64 2.15 0.08
C ILE A 32 -30.88 1.53 0.74
N ARG A 33 -31.17 0.25 0.47
CA ARG A 33 -32.31 -0.47 1.06
C ARG A 33 -32.23 -0.48 2.59
N GLY A 34 -31.05 -0.75 3.15
CA GLY A 34 -30.81 -0.75 4.59
C GLY A 34 -31.06 0.62 5.23
N ALA A 35 -30.55 1.69 4.61
CA ALA A 35 -30.76 3.05 5.11
C ALA A 35 -32.25 3.48 5.08
N VAL A 36 -32.98 3.08 4.03
CA VAL A 36 -34.43 3.33 3.90
C VAL A 36 -35.22 2.49 4.91
N ARG A 37 -34.93 1.19 5.04
CA ARG A 37 -35.57 0.30 6.02
C ARG A 37 -35.39 0.81 7.44
N LEU A 38 -34.17 1.23 7.80
CA LEU A 38 -33.89 1.80 9.11
C LEU A 38 -34.74 3.06 9.36
N GLY A 39 -34.84 3.96 8.39
CA GLY A 39 -35.66 5.16 8.52
C GLY A 39 -37.16 4.87 8.67
N ILE A 40 -37.66 3.85 7.98
CA ILE A 40 -39.05 3.39 8.15
C ILE A 40 -39.27 2.86 9.58
N VAL A 41 -38.34 2.05 10.10
CA VAL A 41 -38.43 1.48 11.46
C VAL A 41 -38.34 2.55 12.54
N GLU A 42 -37.51 3.57 12.32
CA GLU A 42 -37.31 4.68 13.26
C GLU A 42 -38.36 5.80 13.15
N GLY A 43 -39.31 5.69 12.21
CA GLY A 43 -40.32 6.72 11.98
C GLY A 43 -39.76 8.04 11.43
N GLU A 44 -38.65 7.96 10.69
CA GLU A 44 -37.99 9.12 10.10
C GLU A 44 -38.82 9.76 8.98
N THR A 45 -38.70 11.08 8.82
CA THR A 45 -39.23 11.78 7.65
C THR A 45 -38.40 11.43 6.41
N VAL A 46 -39.00 11.60 5.23
CA VAL A 46 -38.31 11.42 3.94
C VAL A 46 -37.03 12.26 3.89
N ASP A 47 -37.06 13.50 4.39
CA ASP A 47 -35.89 14.40 4.41
C ASP A 47 -34.75 13.87 5.30
N ALA A 48 -35.07 13.21 6.42
CA ALA A 48 -34.08 12.60 7.29
C ALA A 48 -33.41 11.39 6.62
N ILE A 49 -34.20 10.54 5.95
CA ILE A 49 -33.70 9.41 5.16
C ILE A 49 -32.81 9.90 4.00
N VAL A 50 -33.25 10.92 3.27
CA VAL A 50 -32.49 11.53 2.17
C VAL A 50 -31.17 12.13 2.70
N ARG A 51 -31.19 12.81 3.84
CA ARG A 51 -29.99 13.35 4.49
C ARG A 51 -29.02 12.26 4.92
N ARG A 52 -29.49 11.10 5.38
CA ARG A 52 -28.66 9.92 5.68
C ARG A 52 -28.00 9.34 4.42
N LEU A 53 -28.74 9.30 3.32
CA LEU A 53 -28.24 8.79 2.04
C LEU A 53 -27.18 9.71 1.42
N ILE A 54 -27.48 11.01 1.31
CA ILE A 54 -26.65 12.00 0.61
C ILE A 54 -25.56 12.57 1.52
N GLY A 55 -25.84 12.69 2.82
CA GLY A 55 -24.98 13.37 3.78
C GLY A 55 -25.44 14.79 4.09
N THR A 56 -24.69 15.46 4.97
CA THR A 56 -25.01 16.80 5.48
C THR A 56 -24.09 17.86 4.92
N ARG A 57 -24.61 19.07 4.69
CA ARG A 57 -23.79 20.21 4.28
C ARG A 57 -22.70 20.54 5.30
N ALA A 58 -23.02 20.40 6.60
CA ALA A 58 -22.07 20.61 7.69
C ALA A 58 -20.81 19.74 7.54
N ASN A 59 -20.98 18.49 7.11
CA ASN A 59 -19.89 17.55 6.84
C ASN A 59 -19.46 17.51 5.36
N ARG A 60 -19.82 18.53 4.57
CA ARG A 60 -19.56 18.60 3.12
C ARG A 60 -20.01 17.32 2.38
N TYR A 61 -21.11 16.73 2.82
CA TYR A 61 -21.73 15.50 2.31
C TYR A 61 -20.88 14.22 2.46
N THR A 62 -19.77 14.26 3.20
CA THR A 62 -18.83 13.13 3.33
C THR A 62 -19.28 12.03 4.30
N ASP A 63 -20.40 12.26 4.99
CA ASP A 63 -21.03 11.40 6.00
C ASP A 63 -22.16 10.52 5.43
N GLY A 64 -22.61 10.80 4.20
CA GLY A 64 -23.67 10.04 3.54
C GLY A 64 -23.29 8.60 3.19
N VAL A 65 -24.29 7.72 3.16
CA VAL A 65 -24.14 6.32 2.70
C VAL A 65 -23.59 6.26 1.27
N LEU A 66 -24.04 7.16 0.39
CA LEU A 66 -23.58 7.20 -1.00
C LEU A 66 -22.09 7.60 -1.13
N GLU A 67 -21.61 8.54 -0.31
CA GLU A 67 -20.17 8.88 -0.30
C GLU A 67 -19.31 7.78 0.32
N LYS A 68 -19.80 7.06 1.34
CA LYS A 68 -19.13 5.86 1.84
C LYS A 68 -18.97 4.82 0.73
N ASN A 69 -20.04 4.57 -0.03
CA ASN A 69 -20.00 3.69 -1.20
C ASN A 69 -19.00 4.20 -2.24
N ARG A 70 -19.01 5.49 -2.60
CA ARG A 70 -18.05 6.08 -3.54
C ARG A 70 -16.60 5.91 -3.10
N ARG A 71 -16.28 6.17 -1.81
CA ARG A 71 -14.92 5.97 -1.27
C ARG A 71 -14.50 4.50 -1.33
N GLY A 72 -15.41 3.58 -0.99
CA GLY A 72 -15.19 2.13 -1.10
C GLY A 72 -14.93 1.71 -2.54
N THR A 73 -15.78 2.13 -3.49
CA THR A 73 -15.59 1.88 -4.93
C THR A 73 -14.25 2.41 -5.41
N ALA A 74 -13.87 3.65 -5.05
CA ALA A 74 -12.59 4.22 -5.46
C ALA A 74 -11.39 3.42 -4.91
N ALA A 75 -11.50 2.88 -3.69
CA ALA A 75 -10.47 2.03 -3.11
C ALA A 75 -10.32 0.69 -3.87
N ILE A 76 -11.45 0.08 -4.22
CA ILE A 76 -11.49 -1.15 -5.01
C ILE A 76 -10.94 -0.90 -6.41
N VAL A 77 -11.37 0.15 -7.11
CA VAL A 77 -10.87 0.51 -8.45
C VAL A 77 -9.37 0.72 -8.45
N ARG A 78 -8.82 1.46 -7.48
CA ARG A 78 -7.36 1.63 -7.32
C ARG A 78 -6.64 0.30 -7.13
N THR A 79 -7.24 -0.61 -6.35
CA THR A 79 -6.68 -1.94 -6.08
C THR A 79 -6.68 -2.80 -7.36
N ILE A 80 -7.78 -2.78 -8.13
CA ILE A 80 -7.88 -3.49 -9.41
C ILE A 80 -6.83 -2.96 -10.40
N ILE A 81 -6.74 -1.64 -10.58
CA ILE A 81 -5.75 -1.05 -11.48
C ILE A 81 -4.34 -1.45 -11.06
N ASN A 82 -4.02 -1.36 -9.77
CA ASN A 82 -2.73 -1.78 -9.25
C ASN A 82 -2.45 -3.27 -9.53
N HIS A 83 -3.45 -4.15 -9.35
CA HIS A 83 -3.33 -5.58 -9.65
C HIS A 83 -3.01 -5.85 -11.11
N VAL A 84 -3.82 -5.30 -12.02
CA VAL A 84 -3.64 -5.49 -13.46
C VAL A 84 -2.30 -4.93 -13.92
N SER A 85 -1.91 -3.74 -13.45
CA SER A 85 -0.62 -3.13 -13.81
C SER A 85 0.57 -3.97 -13.35
N ASN A 86 0.54 -4.50 -12.12
CA ASN A 86 1.64 -5.32 -11.61
C ASN A 86 1.67 -6.71 -12.27
N GLY A 87 0.52 -7.32 -12.54
CA GLY A 87 0.42 -8.56 -13.29
C GLY A 87 0.98 -8.42 -14.71
N ALA A 88 0.59 -7.35 -15.41
CA ALA A 88 1.12 -7.04 -16.74
C ALA A 88 2.64 -6.81 -16.71
N ALA A 89 3.13 -6.04 -15.73
CA ALA A 89 4.57 -5.82 -15.55
C ALA A 89 5.33 -7.14 -15.36
N GLN A 90 4.85 -8.03 -14.49
CA GLN A 90 5.46 -9.34 -14.27
C GLN A 90 5.47 -10.22 -15.54
N ALA A 91 4.38 -10.21 -16.31
CA ALA A 91 4.33 -10.91 -17.59
C ALA A 91 5.36 -10.35 -18.59
N THR A 92 5.45 -9.02 -18.71
CA THR A 92 6.48 -8.36 -19.53
C THR A 92 7.89 -8.77 -19.07
N TYR A 93 8.16 -8.77 -17.77
CA TYR A 93 9.48 -9.15 -17.26
C TYR A 93 9.82 -10.61 -17.55
N ALA A 94 8.82 -11.51 -17.49
CA ALA A 94 9.02 -12.92 -17.76
C ALA A 94 9.38 -13.19 -19.23
N GLU A 95 8.79 -12.43 -20.16
CA GLU A 95 9.09 -12.52 -21.59
C GLU A 95 10.46 -11.92 -21.96
N ASN A 96 11.02 -11.06 -21.12
CA ASN A 96 12.26 -10.31 -21.36
C ASN A 96 13.38 -10.71 -20.38
N GLY A 97 13.53 -12.00 -20.05
CA GLY A 97 14.50 -12.47 -19.04
C GLY A 97 15.98 -12.30 -19.43
N ASP A 98 16.26 -12.07 -20.70
CA ASP A 98 17.56 -11.66 -21.22
C ASP A 98 17.94 -10.24 -20.75
N LEU A 99 16.96 -9.35 -20.63
CA LEU A 99 17.13 -7.96 -20.19
C LEU A 99 16.77 -7.72 -18.72
N VAL A 100 15.82 -8.47 -18.17
CA VAL A 100 15.27 -8.28 -16.82
C VAL A 100 15.74 -9.41 -15.91
N LYS A 101 16.59 -9.08 -14.93
CA LYS A 101 17.20 -10.05 -14.00
C LYS A 101 16.36 -10.31 -12.74
N GLY A 102 15.26 -9.59 -12.60
CA GLY A 102 14.35 -9.68 -11.47
C GLY A 102 13.46 -8.45 -11.41
N TRP A 103 12.83 -8.24 -10.27
CA TRP A 103 12.06 -7.03 -10.03
C TRP A 103 12.30 -6.52 -8.60
N THR A 104 12.21 -5.22 -8.43
CA THR A 104 12.33 -4.55 -7.15
C THR A 104 10.95 -4.10 -6.69
N PHE A 105 10.58 -4.47 -5.48
CA PHE A 105 9.36 -3.99 -4.84
C PHE A 105 9.56 -2.53 -4.47
N LEU A 106 8.80 -1.61 -5.07
CA LEU A 106 8.85 -0.19 -4.74
C LEU A 106 7.51 0.26 -4.17
N SER A 107 7.58 1.06 -3.11
CA SER A 107 6.43 1.73 -2.53
C SER A 107 6.44 3.22 -2.82
N THR A 108 5.25 3.82 -2.92
CA THR A 108 5.13 5.28 -2.96
C THR A 108 5.68 5.89 -1.67
N LEU A 109 6.49 6.94 -1.80
CA LEU A 109 7.14 7.65 -0.70
C LEU A 109 6.17 8.65 -0.06
N ASP A 110 5.31 8.15 0.82
CA ASP A 110 4.29 8.95 1.51
C ASP A 110 3.80 8.32 2.83
N PHE A 111 2.87 9.03 3.48
CA PHE A 111 2.40 8.69 4.83
C PHE A 111 1.34 7.59 4.85
N ARG A 112 0.72 7.28 3.70
CA ARG A 112 -0.36 6.30 3.56
C ARG A 112 0.14 4.91 3.15
N THR A 113 1.39 4.78 2.71
CA THR A 113 2.03 3.47 2.50
C THR A 113 2.00 2.69 3.83
N THR A 114 1.67 1.40 3.80
CA THR A 114 1.59 0.59 5.03
C THR A 114 2.98 0.18 5.52
N LEU A 115 3.11 -0.16 6.80
CA LEU A 115 4.39 -0.57 7.39
C LEU A 115 5.00 -1.79 6.64
N GLY A 116 4.19 -2.80 6.30
CA GLY A 116 4.62 -3.93 5.47
C GLY A 116 5.17 -3.51 4.10
N CYS A 117 4.45 -2.65 3.39
CA CYS A 117 4.91 -2.14 2.09
C CYS A 117 6.18 -1.28 2.21
N ARG A 118 6.35 -0.53 3.31
CA ARG A 118 7.60 0.19 3.58
C ARG A 118 8.75 -0.78 3.82
N GLY A 119 8.53 -1.85 4.59
CA GLY A 119 9.52 -2.89 4.86
C GLY A 119 9.97 -3.66 3.61
N PHE A 120 9.06 -3.90 2.66
CA PHE A 120 9.40 -4.53 1.37
C PHE A 120 10.06 -3.57 0.36
N SER A 121 9.92 -2.25 0.53
CA SER A 121 10.40 -1.28 -0.45
C SER A 121 11.93 -1.36 -0.61
N GLY A 122 12.39 -1.55 -1.85
CA GLY A 122 13.80 -1.70 -2.21
C GLY A 122 14.27 -3.16 -2.25
N GLN A 123 13.47 -4.13 -1.81
CA GLN A 123 13.84 -5.55 -1.91
C GLN A 123 13.67 -6.05 -3.35
N THR A 124 14.64 -6.83 -3.83
CA THR A 124 14.60 -7.47 -5.16
C THR A 124 14.19 -8.93 -5.04
N PHE A 125 13.36 -9.38 -5.97
CA PHE A 125 12.89 -10.75 -6.09
C PHE A 125 13.09 -11.27 -7.53
N PRO A 126 13.20 -12.59 -7.72
CA PRO A 126 13.07 -13.18 -9.05
C PRO A 126 11.70 -12.87 -9.67
N VAL A 127 11.63 -12.80 -11.00
CA VAL A 127 10.36 -12.60 -11.72
C VAL A 127 9.36 -13.70 -11.35
N GLY A 128 8.12 -13.31 -11.10
CA GLY A 128 7.05 -14.22 -10.67
C GLY A 128 7.14 -14.69 -9.21
N GLN A 129 8.16 -14.26 -8.46
CA GLN A 129 8.36 -14.60 -7.05
C GLN A 129 8.24 -13.37 -6.15
N GLY A 130 7.98 -13.60 -4.86
CA GLY A 130 7.86 -12.55 -3.87
C GLY A 130 6.45 -11.97 -3.73
N PRO A 131 6.27 -10.93 -2.89
CA PRO A 131 4.97 -10.34 -2.59
C PRO A 131 4.54 -9.38 -3.70
N ILE A 132 4.00 -9.89 -4.81
CA ILE A 132 3.55 -9.06 -5.94
C ILE A 132 2.35 -8.18 -5.50
N PRO A 133 2.42 -6.83 -5.62
CA PRO A 133 1.31 -5.96 -5.26
C PRO A 133 0.06 -6.16 -6.16
N PRO A 134 -1.15 -5.83 -5.68
CA PRO A 134 -1.45 -5.23 -4.38
C PRO A 134 -1.47 -6.26 -3.24
N LEU A 135 -0.86 -5.89 -2.10
CA LEU A 135 -0.86 -6.72 -0.89
C LEU A 135 -2.08 -6.46 0.02
N HIS A 136 -2.81 -5.38 -0.23
CA HIS A 136 -3.98 -4.98 0.53
C HIS A 136 -4.80 -3.97 -0.29
N VAL A 137 -6.02 -3.68 0.14
CA VAL A 137 -6.83 -2.60 -0.45
C VAL A 137 -6.10 -1.28 -0.31
N ASN A 138 -6.14 -0.45 -1.36
CA ASN A 138 -5.37 0.79 -1.46
C ASN A 138 -3.85 0.62 -1.41
N CYS A 139 -3.31 -0.54 -1.79
CA CYS A 139 -1.87 -0.69 -1.95
C CYS A 139 -1.32 0.37 -2.92
N ARG A 140 -0.17 0.95 -2.56
CA ARG A 140 0.52 2.01 -3.31
C ARG A 140 1.91 1.58 -3.75
N SER A 141 2.09 0.27 -3.90
CA SER A 141 3.34 -0.36 -4.27
C SER A 141 3.25 -0.93 -5.68
N PHE A 142 4.39 -1.07 -6.33
CA PHE A 142 4.52 -1.53 -7.70
C PHE A 142 5.80 -2.33 -7.89
N ALA A 143 5.79 -3.23 -8.86
CA ALA A 143 6.91 -4.06 -9.25
C ALA A 143 7.73 -3.35 -10.34
N ALA A 144 8.84 -2.72 -9.95
CA ALA A 144 9.77 -2.12 -10.90
C ALA A 144 10.74 -3.18 -11.45
N PRO A 145 11.14 -3.11 -12.74
CA PRO A 145 12.09 -4.09 -13.28
C PRO A 145 13.47 -3.85 -12.68
N LYS A 146 14.19 -4.93 -12.40
CA LYS A 146 15.64 -4.89 -12.23
C LYS A 146 16.27 -5.26 -13.57
N VAL A 147 16.57 -4.24 -14.35
CA VAL A 147 17.22 -4.40 -15.66
C VAL A 147 18.68 -4.77 -15.49
N ALA A 148 19.21 -5.51 -16.47
CA ALA A 148 20.63 -5.77 -16.59
C ALA A 148 21.39 -4.46 -16.84
N THR A 149 22.59 -4.38 -16.26
CA THR A 149 23.57 -3.33 -16.53
C THR A 149 24.14 -3.47 -17.94
N TRP A 150 24.65 -2.38 -18.53
CA TRP A 150 25.35 -2.43 -19.82
C TRP A 150 26.48 -3.45 -19.80
N LYS A 151 27.23 -3.48 -18.69
CA LYS A 151 28.30 -4.46 -18.48
C LYS A 151 27.80 -5.91 -18.52
N GLU A 152 26.66 -6.21 -17.90
CA GLU A 152 26.04 -7.55 -17.96
C GLU A 152 25.54 -7.90 -19.37
N LEU A 153 25.23 -6.90 -20.19
CA LEU A 153 24.89 -7.06 -21.60
C LEU A 153 26.12 -7.08 -22.52
N GLY A 154 27.35 -6.98 -21.97
CA GLY A 154 28.59 -6.94 -22.75
C GLY A 154 28.83 -5.62 -23.48
N VAL A 155 28.16 -4.54 -23.07
CA VAL A 155 28.27 -3.21 -23.64
C VAL A 155 29.15 -2.34 -22.72
N ASP A 156 30.22 -1.79 -23.26
CA ASP A 156 31.15 -0.90 -22.53
C ASP A 156 30.64 0.54 -22.58
N LEU A 157 29.61 0.82 -21.76
CA LEU A 157 29.02 2.15 -21.57
C LEU A 157 28.84 2.43 -20.09
N GLU A 158 28.89 3.71 -19.73
CA GLU A 158 28.51 4.17 -18.40
C GLU A 158 27.01 3.95 -18.16
N GLU A 159 26.65 3.51 -16.95
CA GLU A 159 25.26 3.27 -16.58
C GLU A 159 24.45 4.56 -16.60
N MET A 160 23.17 4.43 -16.97
CA MET A 160 22.28 5.60 -16.98
C MET A 160 22.11 6.13 -15.55
N PRO A 161 22.12 7.46 -15.35
CA PRO A 161 21.83 8.03 -14.04
C PRO A 161 20.41 7.63 -13.60
N PRO A 162 20.16 7.49 -12.29
CA PRO A 162 18.84 7.21 -11.77
C PRO A 162 17.83 8.23 -12.29
N SER A 163 16.66 7.74 -12.72
CA SER A 163 15.55 8.64 -13.06
C SER A 163 15.03 9.35 -11.82
N VAL A 164 14.02 10.21 -11.99
CA VAL A 164 13.27 10.77 -10.85
C VAL A 164 11.98 10.00 -10.62
N ARG A 165 11.48 10.00 -9.38
CA ARG A 165 10.16 9.49 -9.00
C ARG A 165 9.42 10.46 -8.11
N ALA A 166 8.10 10.43 -8.16
CA ALA A 166 7.26 11.30 -7.33
C ALA A 166 7.40 10.96 -5.84
N SER A 167 7.46 12.00 -5.00
CA SER A 167 7.47 11.91 -3.54
C SER A 167 6.64 13.04 -2.92
N LYS A 168 6.40 12.98 -1.60
CA LYS A 168 5.58 13.96 -0.86
C LYS A 168 5.98 15.41 -1.13
N ASN A 169 7.27 15.72 -1.11
CA ASN A 169 7.80 17.09 -1.18
C ASN A 169 8.29 17.47 -2.60
N GLY A 170 7.87 16.72 -3.62
CA GLY A 170 8.33 16.87 -5.00
C GLY A 170 9.08 15.62 -5.51
N PRO A 171 9.59 15.64 -6.74
CA PRO A 171 10.36 14.52 -7.30
C PRO A 171 11.67 14.30 -6.54
N VAL A 172 12.04 13.04 -6.34
CA VAL A 172 13.32 12.59 -5.76
C VAL A 172 13.97 11.57 -6.69
N ASN A 173 15.26 11.28 -6.52
CA ASN A 173 15.90 10.22 -7.31
C ASN A 173 15.17 8.88 -7.13
N ALA A 174 15.09 8.09 -8.20
CA ALA A 174 14.37 6.83 -8.21
C ALA A 174 15.05 5.75 -7.35
N ASP A 175 16.34 5.89 -7.11
CA ASP A 175 17.18 4.98 -6.33
C ASP A 175 17.20 5.28 -4.82
N ILE A 176 16.66 6.42 -4.36
CA ILE A 176 16.58 6.72 -2.93
C ILE A 176 15.82 5.60 -2.21
N SER A 177 16.38 5.07 -1.12
CA SER A 177 15.71 4.02 -0.36
C SER A 177 14.53 4.60 0.45
N MET A 178 13.62 3.71 0.89
CA MET A 178 12.53 4.11 1.79
C MET A 178 13.09 4.67 3.10
N ASP A 179 14.11 4.01 3.66
CA ASP A 179 14.74 4.43 4.91
C ASP A 179 15.41 5.79 4.77
N ASP A 180 16.19 6.02 3.70
CA ASP A 180 16.85 7.31 3.45
C ASP A 180 15.81 8.43 3.27
N TRP A 181 14.78 8.19 2.46
CA TRP A 181 13.70 9.17 2.29
C TRP A 181 12.97 9.46 3.61
N MET A 182 12.73 8.44 4.45
CA MET A 182 12.09 8.65 5.75
C MET A 182 12.98 9.45 6.71
N ARG A 183 14.31 9.30 6.61
CA ARG A 183 15.28 10.08 7.40
C ARG A 183 15.37 11.55 6.97
N THR A 184 14.93 11.90 5.76
CA THR A 184 14.80 13.32 5.36
C THR A 184 13.53 13.99 5.90
N GLN A 185 12.61 13.24 6.50
CA GLN A 185 11.37 13.80 7.06
C GLN A 185 11.59 14.32 8.48
N THR A 186 10.72 15.21 8.95
CA THR A 186 10.79 15.69 10.34
C THR A 186 10.47 14.56 11.35
N PRO A 187 10.98 14.63 12.59
CA PRO A 187 10.68 13.62 13.60
C PRO A 187 9.18 13.42 13.86
N ALA A 188 8.38 14.48 13.75
CA ALA A 188 6.92 14.41 13.89
C ALA A 188 6.26 13.60 12.77
N GLU A 189 6.73 13.77 11.53
CA GLU A 189 6.25 13.04 10.37
C GLU A 189 6.65 11.57 10.42
N VAL A 190 7.89 11.26 10.83
CA VAL A 190 8.33 9.88 11.05
C VAL A 190 7.48 9.20 12.13
N LYS A 191 7.15 9.93 13.21
CA LYS A 191 6.23 9.46 14.25
C LYS A 191 4.81 9.22 13.74
N GLU A 192 4.31 10.06 12.84
CA GLU A 192 3.01 9.83 12.18
C GLU A 192 3.03 8.54 11.35
N MET A 193 4.12 8.28 10.62
CA MET A 193 4.26 7.10 9.77
C MET A 193 4.46 5.78 10.53
N LEU A 194 5.24 5.79 11.62
CA LEU A 194 5.68 4.58 12.32
C LEU A 194 5.04 4.38 13.70
N GLY A 195 4.46 5.43 14.27
CA GLY A 195 4.12 5.50 15.69
C GLY A 195 5.33 5.82 16.57
N ALA A 196 5.08 6.16 17.84
CA ALA A 196 6.10 6.71 18.75
C ALA A 196 7.32 5.79 18.93
N SER A 197 7.11 4.54 19.34
CA SER A 197 8.22 3.64 19.69
C SER A 197 9.06 3.25 18.47
N ARG A 198 8.42 2.91 17.34
CA ARG A 198 9.12 2.56 16.10
C ARG A 198 9.86 3.75 15.51
N ALA A 199 9.29 4.97 15.60
CA ALA A 199 10.00 6.18 15.17
C ALA A 199 11.26 6.41 15.99
N LYS A 200 11.21 6.20 17.31
CA LYS A 200 12.39 6.31 18.18
C LYS A 200 13.47 5.28 17.81
N LEU A 201 13.08 4.02 17.64
CA LEU A 201 13.96 2.95 17.17
C LEU A 201 14.56 3.23 15.78
N PHE A 202 13.77 3.83 14.89
CA PHE A 202 14.21 4.18 13.55
C PHE A 202 15.22 5.33 13.57
N LEU A 203 14.91 6.43 14.26
CA LEU A 203 15.71 7.65 14.26
C LEU A 203 16.96 7.55 15.16
N GLU A 204 16.79 7.11 16.41
CA GLU A 204 17.87 7.04 17.40
C GLU A 204 18.56 5.68 17.38
N GLY A 205 17.80 4.62 17.14
CA GLY A 205 18.32 3.26 17.11
C GLY A 205 18.86 2.81 15.76
N HIS A 206 18.76 3.68 14.75
CA HIS A 206 19.20 3.41 13.37
C HIS A 206 18.65 2.09 12.79
N LEU A 207 17.50 1.62 13.26
CA LEU A 207 16.83 0.47 12.65
C LEU A 207 16.22 0.88 11.31
N ASP A 208 16.31 -0.02 10.33
CA ASP A 208 15.58 0.09 9.07
C ASP A 208 14.13 -0.36 9.24
N VAL A 209 13.22 0.17 8.44
CA VAL A 209 11.79 -0.12 8.52
C VAL A 209 11.47 -1.61 8.31
N LYS A 210 12.27 -2.31 7.50
CA LYS A 210 12.14 -3.78 7.32
C LYS A 210 12.26 -4.55 8.63
N SER A 211 12.96 -4.01 9.62
CA SER A 211 13.14 -4.64 10.94
C SER A 211 11.86 -4.65 11.77
N PHE A 212 10.86 -3.85 11.39
CA PHE A 212 9.58 -3.74 12.09
C PHE A 212 8.54 -4.74 11.62
N THR A 213 8.86 -5.56 10.61
CA THR A 213 7.94 -6.52 10.02
C THR A 213 8.60 -7.89 9.86
N ASP A 214 7.78 -8.93 9.83
CA ASP A 214 8.23 -10.27 9.45
C ASP A 214 8.45 -10.42 7.94
N GLY A 215 8.88 -11.60 7.50
CA GLY A 215 9.09 -11.92 6.08
C GLY A 215 7.81 -11.88 5.23
N LYS A 216 6.63 -11.77 5.85
CA LYS A 216 5.32 -11.62 5.19
C LYS A 216 4.82 -10.17 5.23
N GLY A 217 5.58 -9.25 5.83
CA GLY A 217 5.21 -7.84 5.98
C GLY A 217 4.24 -7.58 7.14
N VAL A 218 4.02 -8.56 8.03
CA VAL A 218 3.22 -8.39 9.25
C VAL A 218 4.04 -7.63 10.27
N ALA A 219 3.48 -6.57 10.85
CA ALA A 219 4.16 -5.74 11.82
C ALA A 219 4.37 -6.49 13.14
N TYR A 220 5.61 -6.51 13.64
CA TYR A 220 5.90 -6.99 14.98
C TYR A 220 5.29 -6.06 16.01
N ASP A 221 4.70 -6.59 17.08
CA ASP A 221 4.29 -5.79 18.23
C ASP A 221 5.50 -5.28 19.03
N LEU A 222 5.24 -4.46 20.06
CA LEU A 222 6.33 -3.88 20.86
C LEU A 222 7.07 -4.90 21.72
N VAL A 223 6.40 -5.98 22.12
CA VAL A 223 7.01 -7.05 22.93
C VAL A 223 7.97 -7.85 22.05
N GLU A 224 7.54 -8.22 20.84
CA GLU A 224 8.36 -8.88 19.84
C GLU A 224 9.57 -8.03 19.46
N LEU A 225 9.38 -6.74 19.23
CA LEU A 225 10.49 -5.82 18.95
C LEU A 225 11.46 -5.70 20.12
N LYS A 226 10.96 -5.64 21.37
CA LYS A 226 11.81 -5.63 22.58
C LYS A 226 12.61 -6.91 22.70
N ASN A 227 12.02 -8.05 22.39
CA ASN A 227 12.71 -9.35 22.44
C ASN A 227 13.79 -9.45 21.35
N ARG A 228 13.48 -8.99 20.13
CA ARG A 228 14.42 -9.00 19.00
C ARG A 228 15.58 -8.01 19.17
N HIS A 229 15.33 -6.87 19.80
CA HIS A 229 16.30 -5.78 19.92
C HIS A 229 16.53 -5.39 21.39
N ASN A 230 16.70 -6.37 22.29
CA ASN A 230 16.72 -6.14 23.74
C ASN A 230 17.73 -5.08 24.20
N ALA A 231 18.98 -5.17 23.73
CA ALA A 231 20.03 -4.22 24.10
C ALA A 231 19.68 -2.79 23.65
N LEU A 232 19.17 -2.66 22.42
CA LEU A 232 18.77 -1.37 21.86
C LEU A 232 17.55 -0.78 22.59
N PHE A 233 16.58 -1.62 22.97
CA PHE A 233 15.44 -1.19 23.76
C PHE A 233 15.86 -0.67 25.13
N LYS A 234 16.81 -1.33 25.81
CA LYS A 234 17.37 -0.86 27.08
C LYS A 234 18.09 0.48 26.90
N GLN A 235 18.87 0.63 25.84
CA GLN A 235 19.59 1.87 25.53
C GLN A 235 18.64 3.05 25.27
N ILE A 236 17.59 2.82 24.48
CA ILE A 236 16.70 3.90 23.99
C ILE A 236 15.57 4.21 24.97
N PHE A 237 15.03 3.20 25.66
CA PHE A 237 13.85 3.34 26.52
C PHE A 237 14.14 3.16 28.01
N GLY A 238 15.35 2.72 28.40
CA GLY A 238 15.72 2.53 29.80
C GLY A 238 15.02 1.35 30.49
N SER A 239 14.46 0.40 29.73
CA SER A 239 13.62 -0.72 30.23
C SER A 239 14.05 -2.09 29.70
#